data_AF-A0A016V535-F1
#
_entry.id   AF-A0A016V535-F1
#
_cell.length_a   1.000
_cell.length_b   1.000
_cell.length_c   1.000
_cell.angle_alpha   90.00
_cell.angle_beta   90.00
_cell.angle_gamma   90.00
#
_symmetry.space_group_name_H-M   'P 1'
#
loop_
_entity.id
_entity.type
_entity.pdbx_description
1 polymer ?
#
loop_
_entity_poly.entity_id
_entity_poly.type
_entity_poly.pdbx_seq_one_letter_code
_entity_poly.pdbx_strand_id
1 'polypeptide(L)'
;MFLSALLNLYVPPPCLIRPLHPFFSYFRLFSPISGIRMKVTTSYPVIHLYGAKHLKCKGKQGEDYGSGKGLAIEAQFHTAALNYVGIPEF
;
A
#
# COMPACT_ATOMS: atom_id res chain seq x y z
N MET A 1 -5.13 -17.99 4.32
CA MET A 1 -5.83 -16.72 4.60
C MET A 1 -5.02 -15.57 4.02
N PHE A 2 -5.16 -15.31 2.72
CA PHE A 2 -4.72 -14.07 2.05
C PHE A 2 -5.82 -13.75 1.05
N LEU A 3 -6.46 -12.60 1.24
CA LEU A 3 -7.68 -12.24 0.52
C LEU A 3 -7.32 -11.62 -0.84
N SER A 4 -7.70 -12.31 -1.92
CA SER A 4 -7.77 -11.74 -3.25
C SER A 4 -8.97 -10.79 -3.31
N ALA A 5 -8.72 -9.50 -3.56
CA ALA A 5 -9.78 -8.52 -3.78
C ALA A 5 -9.45 -7.68 -5.02
N LEU A 6 -10.24 -7.89 -6.08
CA LEU A 6 -10.39 -6.95 -7.18
C LEU A 6 -10.84 -5.60 -6.59
N LEU A 7 -9.97 -4.59 -6.66
CA LEU A 7 -10.23 -3.26 -6.07
C LEU A 7 -10.49 -2.25 -7.18
N ASN A 8 -11.76 -1.87 -7.35
CA ASN A 8 -12.09 -0.56 -7.91
C ASN A 8 -11.68 0.49 -6.85
N LEU A 9 -10.63 1.26 -7.15
CA LEU A 9 -10.05 2.25 -6.26
C LEU A 9 -11.01 3.44 -6.07
N TYR A 10 -11.54 3.61 -4.85
CA TYR A 10 -12.20 4.84 -4.42
C TYR A 10 -11.34 5.53 -3.36
N VAL A 11 -10.88 6.75 -3.67
CA VAL A 11 -10.09 7.59 -2.76
C VAL A 11 -11.01 8.69 -2.22
N PRO A 12 -11.40 8.69 -0.93
CA PRO A 12 -12.22 9.75 -0.35
C PRO A 12 -11.40 11.04 -0.12
N PRO A 13 -12.03 12.22 -0.13
CA PRO A 13 -11.36 13.52 0.05
C PRO A 13 -10.76 13.68 1.46
N PRO A 14 -9.71 14.51 1.64
CA PRO A 14 -8.99 14.65 2.89
C PRO A 14 -9.82 15.39 3.94
N CYS A 15 -10.13 14.72 5.06
CA CYS A 15 -10.63 15.35 6.28
C CYS A 15 -9.47 16.08 6.99
N LEU A 16 -9.67 17.37 7.24
CA LEU A 16 -8.72 18.29 7.88
C LEU A 16 -8.45 17.87 9.35
N ILE A 17 -7.27 17.31 9.64
CA ILE A 17 -6.78 17.06 11.00
C ILE A 17 -5.52 17.90 11.19
N ARG A 18 -5.50 18.74 12.25
CA ARG A 18 -4.40 19.66 12.58
C ARG A 18 -3.11 18.88 12.96
N PRO A 19 -1.90 19.37 12.60
CA PRO A 19 -0.67 18.62 12.87
C PRO A 19 -0.10 18.99 14.24
N LEU A 20 0.07 17.99 15.10
CA LEU A 20 1.01 17.99 16.23
C LEU A 20 1.73 16.63 16.14
N HIS A 21 3.05 16.64 15.90
CA HIS A 21 3.98 15.49 15.71
C HIS A 21 4.05 14.86 14.30
N PRO A 22 5.20 14.23 13.93
CA PRO A 22 5.77 14.26 12.58
C PRO A 22 4.85 13.61 11.56
N PHE A 23 4.95 14.07 10.31
CA PHE A 23 4.09 13.69 9.18
C PHE A 23 3.94 12.17 9.04
N PHE A 24 2.92 11.59 9.67
CA PHE A 24 2.59 10.19 9.49
C PHE A 24 1.94 10.00 8.13
N SER A 25 2.51 9.11 7.32
CA SER A 25 1.85 8.64 6.10
C SER A 25 0.68 7.74 6.45
N TYR A 26 -0.44 7.94 5.77
CA TYR A 26 -1.70 7.25 6.06
C TYR A 26 -2.33 6.65 4.80
N PHE A 27 -2.68 5.37 4.84
CA PHE A 27 -3.30 4.64 3.74
C PHE A 27 -4.51 3.82 4.21
N ARG A 28 -5.54 3.75 3.35
CA ARG A 28 -6.75 2.95 3.60
C ARG A 28 -7.06 2.06 2.41
N LEU A 29 -7.44 0.82 2.69
CA LEU A 29 -7.94 -0.13 1.70
C LEU A 29 -9.25 -0.75 2.16
N PHE A 30 -10.18 -0.94 1.23
CA PHE A 30 -11.49 -1.53 1.51
C PHE A 30 -11.90 -2.49 0.40
N SER A 31 -12.23 -3.72 0.77
CA SER A 31 -12.82 -4.72 -0.14
C SER A 31 -14.35 -4.72 0.04
N PRO A 32 -15.14 -4.28 -0.95
CA PRO A 32 -16.60 -4.29 -0.84
C PRO A 32 -17.16 -5.71 -0.84
N ILE A 33 -16.47 -6.67 -1.47
CA ILE A 33 -16.91 -8.06 -1.57
C ILE A 33 -16.86 -8.76 -0.21
N SER A 34 -15.82 -8.49 0.57
CA SER A 34 -15.61 -9.13 1.88
C SER A 34 -15.98 -8.25 3.07
N GLY A 35 -16.17 -6.94 2.86
CA GLY A 35 -16.36 -5.95 3.92
C GLY A 35 -15.07 -5.59 4.67
N ILE A 36 -13.93 -6.23 4.38
CA ILE A 36 -12.68 -6.03 5.12
C ILE A 36 -12.10 -4.63 4.84
N ARG A 37 -11.71 -3.96 5.92
CA ARG A 37 -11.06 -2.64 5.92
C ARG A 37 -9.67 -2.73 6.53
N MET A 38 -8.70 -2.14 5.86
CA MET A 38 -7.33 -2.02 6.36
C MET A 38 -6.96 -0.53 6.45
N LYS A 39 -6.32 -0.16 7.56
CA LYS A 39 -5.75 1.17 7.78
C LYS A 39 -4.27 0.99 8.11
N VAL A 40 -3.41 1.73 7.43
CA VAL A 40 -1.97 1.75 7.67
C VAL A 40 -1.58 3.17 8.07
N THR A 41 -0.85 3.28 9.17
CA THR A 41 -0.20 4.51 9.61
C THR A 41 1.27 4.17 9.79
N THR A 42 2.16 5.00 9.27
CA THR A 42 3.59 4.74 9.32
C THR A 42 4.37 6.03 9.51
N SER A 43 5.51 5.94 10.17
CA SER A 43 6.48 7.03 10.28
C SER A 43 7.36 7.18 9.04
N TYR A 44 7.31 6.24 8.10
CA TYR A 44 8.04 6.36 6.84
C TYR A 44 7.42 7.44 5.94
N PRO A 45 8.25 8.17 5.18
CA PRO A 45 7.77 9.31 4.38
C PRO A 45 6.91 8.88 3.20
N VAL A 46 7.07 7.66 2.69
CA VAL A 46 6.29 7.17 1.55
C VAL A 46 5.78 5.75 1.75
N ILE A 47 4.72 5.43 1.00
CA ILE A 47 4.18 4.08 0.85
C ILE A 47 4.26 3.72 -0.64
N HIS A 48 5.09 2.73 -0.99
CA HIS A 48 5.15 2.17 -2.33
C HIS A 48 3.99 1.18 -2.52
N LEU A 49 3.27 1.32 -3.63
CA LEU A 49 2.14 0.46 -3.99
C LEU A 49 2.48 -0.34 -5.25
N TYR A 50 2.45 -1.66 -5.16
CA TYR A 50 2.71 -2.54 -6.30
C TYR A 50 1.59 -3.56 -6.50
N GLY A 51 0.88 -3.46 -7.63
CA GLY A 51 -0.27 -4.30 -7.97
C GLY A 51 0.07 -5.68 -8.53
N ALA A 52 1.23 -6.25 -8.18
CA ALA A 52 1.61 -7.62 -8.54
C ALA A 52 1.65 -7.92 -10.06
N LYS A 53 1.94 -6.93 -10.93
CA LYS A 53 1.88 -7.09 -12.40
C LYS A 53 2.68 -8.28 -12.95
N HIS A 54 3.84 -8.57 -12.34
CA HIS A 54 4.76 -9.62 -12.76
C HIS A 54 4.71 -10.87 -11.88
N LEU A 55 3.70 -11.01 -11.00
CA LEU A 55 3.58 -12.17 -10.12
C LEU A 55 3.19 -13.42 -10.91
N LYS A 56 3.96 -14.51 -10.73
CA LYS A 56 3.69 -15.83 -11.30
C LYS A 56 4.29 -16.93 -10.43
N CYS A 57 3.49 -17.52 -9.54
CA CYS A 57 3.95 -18.61 -8.67
C CYS A 57 2.79 -19.47 -8.13
N LYS A 58 3.13 -20.61 -7.55
CA LYS A 58 2.20 -21.40 -6.72
C LYS A 58 2.15 -20.80 -5.32
N GLY A 59 0.93 -20.43 -4.91
CA GLY A 59 0.59 -19.82 -3.65
C GLY A 59 0.18 -20.83 -2.58
N LYS A 60 -0.42 -20.31 -1.51
CA LYS A 60 -0.93 -21.13 -0.40
C LYS A 60 -2.10 -21.98 -0.91
N GLN A 61 -2.26 -23.17 -0.33
CA GLN A 61 -3.33 -24.12 -0.72
C GLN A 61 -3.29 -24.52 -2.22
N GLY A 62 -2.12 -24.40 -2.86
CA GLY A 62 -1.94 -24.78 -4.27
C GLY A 62 -2.50 -23.78 -5.29
N GLU A 63 -2.98 -22.62 -4.84
CA GLU A 63 -3.55 -21.59 -5.71
C GLU A 63 -2.51 -21.02 -6.68
N ASP A 64 -2.91 -20.75 -7.93
CA ASP A 64 -2.06 -20.05 -8.89
C ASP A 64 -2.15 -18.54 -8.68
N TYR A 65 -1.03 -17.92 -8.29
CA TYR A 65 -0.93 -16.47 -8.15
C TYR A 65 -0.39 -15.84 -9.44
N GLY A 66 -1.19 -14.95 -10.01
CA GLY A 66 -0.90 -14.25 -11.27
C GLY A 66 -0.92 -12.72 -11.13
N SER A 67 -0.85 -12.04 -12.28
CA SER A 67 -0.93 -10.58 -12.38
C SER A 67 -2.19 -10.03 -11.72
N GLY A 68 -2.06 -8.97 -10.92
CA GLY A 68 -3.19 -8.32 -10.23
C GLY A 68 -3.78 -9.11 -9.07
N LYS A 69 -3.18 -10.25 -8.69
CA LYS A 69 -3.73 -11.12 -7.63
C LYS A 69 -3.67 -10.51 -6.23
N GLY A 70 -2.79 -9.54 -6.00
CA GLY A 70 -2.64 -8.83 -4.74
C GLY A 70 -2.08 -7.43 -4.93
N LEU A 71 -2.08 -6.65 -3.84
CA LEU A 71 -1.47 -5.34 -3.73
C LEU A 71 -0.44 -5.37 -2.62
N ALA A 72 0.82 -5.14 -2.95
CA ALA A 72 1.86 -4.88 -1.96
C ALA A 72 1.78 -3.41 -1.50
N ILE A 73 1.91 -3.21 -0.20
CA ILE A 73 1.88 -1.91 0.47
C ILE A 73 3.14 -1.84 1.32
N GLU A 74 4.10 -1.05 0.88
CA GLU A 74 5.47 -1.07 1.41
C GLU A 74 5.79 0.33 1.95
N ALA A 75 5.78 0.47 3.27
CA ALA A 75 6.25 1.69 3.92
C ALA A 75 7.78 1.74 3.85
N GLN A 76 8.34 2.80 3.27
CA GLN A 76 9.77 2.91 3.02
C GLN A 76 10.22 4.36 2.87
N PHE A 77 11.52 4.58 2.77
CA PHE A 77 12.07 5.80 2.18
C PHE A 77 11.85 5.79 0.66
N HIS A 78 12.00 6.94 0.03
CA HIS A 78 11.91 7.06 -1.42
C HIS A 78 12.85 6.06 -2.10
N THR A 79 12.34 5.35 -3.10
CA THR A 79 13.14 4.41 -3.88
C THR A 79 14.34 5.13 -4.48
N ALA A 80 15.51 4.50 -4.37
CA ALA A 80 16.78 5.03 -4.86
C ALA A 80 17.18 6.40 -4.25
N ALA A 81 16.72 6.72 -3.03
CA ALA A 81 17.04 7.99 -2.35
C ALA A 81 18.54 8.35 -2.34
N LEU A 82 19.42 7.36 -2.15
CA LEU A 82 20.88 7.56 -2.16
C LEU A 82 21.44 8.14 -3.47
N ASN A 83 20.70 8.00 -4.57
CA ASN A 83 21.13 8.47 -5.89
C ASN A 83 20.62 9.88 -6.23
N TYR A 84 19.74 10.46 -5.40
CA TYR A 84 19.07 11.73 -5.68
C TYR A 84 19.23 12.69 -4.51
N VAL A 85 20.07 13.70 -4.71
CA VAL A 85 20.24 14.80 -3.74
C VAL A 85 18.94 15.60 -3.65
N GLY A 86 18.45 15.86 -2.44
CA GLY A 86 17.28 16.71 -2.20
C GLY A 86 15.96 15.97 -1.97
N ILE A 87 15.96 14.64 -1.98
CA ILE A 87 14.82 13.88 -1.46
C ILE A 87 14.86 13.95 0.07
N PRO A 88 13.78 14.41 0.75
CA PRO A 88 13.76 14.50 2.20
C PRO A 88 13.89 13.10 2.85
N GLU A 89 14.82 12.98 3.80
CA GLU A 89 15.18 11.75 4.51
C GLU A 89 14.31 11.47 5.75
N PHE A 90 13.25 12.25 5.97
CA PHE A 90 12.51 12.28 7.25
C PHE A 90 11.14 11.63 7.14
#